data_AF-H2ZF83-F1
#
_entry.id   AF-H2ZF83-F1
#
_cell.length_a   1.000
_cell.length_b   1.000
_cell.length_c   1.000
_cell.angle_alpha   90.00
_cell.angle_beta   90.00
_cell.angle_gamma   90.00
#
_symmetry.space_group_name_H-M   'P 1'
#
loop_
_entity.id
_entity.type
_entity.pdbx_description
1 polymer ?
#
loop_
_entity_poly.entity_id
_entity_poly.type
_entity_poly.pdbx_seq_one_letter_code
_entity_poly.pdbx_strand_id
1 'polypeptide(L)'
;KARLVGVFNKDENYELEALQLPLQVDGHLMMILQFEDQVSKKCPMLPSSKTDYADFLRKYNSLDKRLLESCGVSERDLFVALSQLITCVGCRRAVEQLFQEVQKSSHSVYETITVTSNGWLGISPSFRDNPKKLYHLFHCVRPKLHEFLESMRRKNKRCVFHSLKLHKSTEFQSDNKVNLPKWCNYSVIDVWDRMCQECREEITTIDCNCFVETMDHYLKKHRFCNECKAKVQRAFHILTGDVDFRGEPGFCSAIYEGLRCCNSTNNNTTTQTRHIHVCCERAYIVHMLMQAHGEMEGGRKERHAKTTDIAQEEVCTCIALYLHQRLHKLWHQKLTHEQTWLTLCYIGIEACRQNFEIAVQDKIGMGQALCDEIELADKAKESKLEKKRLKKKRQKKKKEN
;
A
#
# COMPACT_ATOMS: atom_id res chain seq x y z
N LYS A 1 -4.28 -7.89 -3.79
CA LYS A 1 -2.94 -7.44 -4.25
C LYS A 1 -3.24 -6.37 -5.28
N ALA A 2 -2.62 -5.20 -5.18
CA ALA A 2 -3.00 -4.06 -6.01
C ALA A 2 -2.46 -4.19 -7.44
N ARG A 3 -3.11 -3.50 -8.38
CA ARG A 3 -2.81 -3.44 -9.81
C ARG A 3 -2.64 -1.99 -10.26
N LEU A 4 -1.88 -1.75 -11.33
CA LEU A 4 -1.74 -0.43 -11.93
C LEU A 4 -2.68 -0.37 -13.14
N VAL A 5 -3.68 0.51 -13.10
CA VAL A 5 -4.86 0.44 -14.00
C VAL A 5 -5.00 1.62 -14.95
N GLY A 6 -4.20 2.68 -14.77
CA GLY A 6 -4.21 3.84 -15.64
C GLY A 6 -3.11 4.84 -15.28
N VAL A 7 -3.01 5.89 -16.09
CA VAL A 7 -2.04 6.98 -15.98
C VAL A 7 -2.75 8.32 -16.08
N PHE A 8 -2.21 9.35 -15.41
CA PHE A 8 -2.69 10.72 -15.54
C PHE A 8 -1.58 11.70 -15.16
N ASN A 9 -1.71 12.96 -15.56
CA ASN A 9 -0.77 13.99 -15.16
C ASN A 9 -1.16 14.54 -13.77
N LYS A 10 -0.18 14.78 -12.90
CA LYS A 10 -0.39 15.38 -11.57
C LYS A 10 -1.19 16.69 -11.60
N ASP A 11 -1.05 17.47 -12.68
CA ASP A 11 -1.72 18.76 -12.84
C ASP A 11 -3.13 18.63 -13.45
N GLU A 12 -3.54 17.43 -13.88
CA GLU A 12 -4.89 17.15 -14.35
C GLU A 12 -5.82 16.81 -13.18
N ASN A 13 -7.03 17.36 -13.21
CA ASN A 13 -8.09 16.96 -12.29
C ASN A 13 -8.63 15.59 -12.70
N TYR A 14 -8.01 14.53 -12.18
CA TYR A 14 -8.47 13.16 -12.38
C TYR A 14 -9.33 12.69 -11.20
N GLU A 15 -10.55 12.23 -11.49
CA GLU A 15 -11.44 11.65 -10.48
C GLU A 15 -11.12 10.17 -10.30
N LEU A 16 -10.60 9.80 -9.12
CA LEU A 16 -10.29 8.43 -8.77
C LEU A 16 -11.55 7.64 -8.41
N GLU A 17 -11.61 6.38 -8.83
CA GLU A 17 -12.69 5.48 -8.46
C GLU A 17 -12.51 4.90 -7.05
N ALA A 18 -13.50 4.14 -6.58
CA ALA A 18 -13.39 3.40 -5.33
C ALA A 18 -12.18 2.45 -5.34
N LEU A 19 -11.54 2.32 -4.17
CA LEU A 19 -10.35 1.48 -3.98
C LEU A 19 -9.13 1.92 -4.82
N GLN A 20 -9.09 3.14 -5.35
CA GLN A 20 -7.94 3.68 -6.07
C GLN A 20 -7.14 4.69 -5.25
N LEU A 21 -5.82 4.65 -5.42
CA LEU A 21 -4.90 5.68 -4.93
C LEU A 21 -3.97 6.16 -6.05
N PRO A 22 -3.57 7.44 -6.01
CA PRO A 22 -2.57 7.95 -6.92
C PRO A 22 -1.17 7.45 -6.50
N LEU A 23 -0.32 7.16 -7.48
CA LEU A 23 1.06 6.73 -7.28
C LEU A 23 1.98 7.56 -8.16
N GLN A 24 2.82 8.40 -7.57
CA GLN A 24 3.76 9.23 -8.32
C GLN A 24 4.95 8.40 -8.82
N VAL A 25 5.12 8.32 -10.13
CA VAL A 25 6.20 7.55 -10.76
C VAL A 25 7.43 8.44 -10.93
N ASP A 26 7.34 9.46 -11.79
CA ASP A 26 8.43 10.40 -12.11
C ASP A 26 7.87 11.78 -12.47
N GLY A 27 8.46 12.86 -11.93
CA GLY A 27 8.03 14.23 -12.22
C GLY A 27 6.52 14.42 -12.06
N HIS A 28 5.83 14.63 -13.18
CA HIS A 28 4.38 14.84 -13.29
C HIS A 28 3.58 13.56 -13.61
N LEU A 29 4.24 12.43 -13.95
CA LEU A 29 3.56 11.17 -14.26
C LEU A 29 3.01 10.51 -13.00
N MET A 30 1.70 10.36 -12.97
CA MET A 30 0.97 9.60 -11.95
C MET A 30 0.43 8.31 -12.56
N MET A 31 0.44 7.24 -11.76
CA MET A 31 -0.26 6.00 -12.05
C MET A 31 -1.38 5.77 -11.04
N ILE A 32 -2.40 5.05 -11.46
CA ILE A 32 -3.55 4.70 -10.63
C ILE A 32 -3.33 3.31 -10.04
N LEU A 33 -3.19 3.25 -8.72
CA LEU A 33 -3.05 2.02 -7.96
C LEU A 33 -4.44 1.55 -7.48
N GLN A 34 -4.95 0.48 -8.08
CA GLN A 34 -6.21 -0.15 -7.71
C GLN A 34 -5.98 -1.27 -6.69
N PHE A 35 -6.58 -1.14 -5.50
CA PHE A 35 -6.63 -2.23 -4.53
C PHE A 35 -7.75 -3.21 -4.85
N GLU A 36 -7.51 -4.47 -4.50
CA GLU A 36 -8.53 -5.51 -4.49
C GLU A 36 -8.72 -5.95 -3.04
N ASP A 37 -9.96 -5.92 -2.52
CA ASP A 37 -10.28 -6.46 -1.18
C ASP A 37 -10.24 -8.00 -1.17
N GLN A 38 -9.01 -8.52 -1.25
CA GLN A 38 -8.74 -9.94 -1.24
C GLN A 38 -8.88 -10.54 0.17
N VAL A 39 -8.75 -9.74 1.23
CA VAL A 39 -8.74 -10.25 2.61
C VAL A 39 -10.17 -10.56 3.07
N SER A 40 -11.13 -9.69 2.78
CA SER A 40 -12.54 -9.95 3.07
C SER A 40 -13.11 -11.07 2.19
N LYS A 41 -12.73 -11.12 0.90
CA LYS A 41 -13.25 -12.08 -0.10
C LYS A 41 -12.69 -13.50 0.03
N LYS A 42 -11.41 -13.67 0.41
CA LYS A 42 -10.77 -15.01 0.53
C LYS A 42 -10.96 -15.68 1.88
N CYS A 43 -11.36 -14.93 2.88
CA CYS A 43 -11.61 -15.52 4.18
C CYS A 43 -13.01 -16.17 4.15
N PRO A 44 -13.15 -17.46 4.52
CA PRO A 44 -14.48 -18.08 4.62
C PRO A 44 -15.33 -17.28 5.59
N MET A 45 -16.56 -16.91 5.19
CA MET A 45 -17.54 -16.23 6.05
C MET A 45 -18.07 -17.12 7.19
N LEU A 46 -17.55 -18.34 7.32
CA LEU A 46 -18.00 -19.34 8.27
C LEU A 46 -17.32 -19.11 9.62
N PRO A 47 -18.11 -19.00 10.71
CA PRO A 47 -17.55 -18.96 12.05
C PRO A 47 -16.67 -20.18 12.32
N SER A 48 -15.50 -19.95 12.92
CA SER A 48 -14.64 -21.02 13.41
C SER A 48 -15.32 -21.87 14.49
N SER A 49 -16.30 -21.30 15.20
CA SER A 49 -17.10 -21.94 16.25
C SER A 49 -18.52 -21.39 16.25
N LYS A 50 -19.53 -22.27 16.32
CA LYS A 50 -20.94 -21.87 16.43
C LYS A 50 -21.21 -21.11 17.73
N THR A 51 -20.51 -21.48 18.80
CA THR A 51 -20.65 -20.87 20.14
C THR A 51 -20.13 -19.44 20.14
N ASP A 52 -18.96 -19.21 19.52
CA ASP A 52 -18.34 -17.87 19.45
C ASP A 52 -19.20 -16.89 18.66
N TYR A 53 -19.84 -17.36 17.59
CA TYR A 53 -20.76 -16.53 16.81
C TYR A 53 -22.05 -16.22 17.57
N ALA A 54 -22.59 -17.19 18.32
CA ALA A 54 -23.78 -16.96 19.14
C ALA A 54 -23.52 -15.92 20.25
N ASP A 55 -22.35 -16.01 20.91
CA ASP A 55 -21.94 -15.01 21.90
C ASP A 55 -21.73 -13.63 21.27
N PHE A 56 -21.09 -13.55 20.09
CA PHE A 56 -20.96 -12.31 19.35
C PHE A 56 -22.33 -11.72 18.98
N LEU A 57 -23.26 -12.54 18.49
CA LEU A 57 -24.59 -12.10 18.11
C LEU A 57 -25.37 -11.55 19.30
N ARG A 58 -25.22 -12.15 20.49
CA ARG A 58 -25.77 -11.61 21.74
C ARG A 58 -25.21 -10.22 22.04
N LYS A 59 -23.89 -10.03 21.92
CA LYS A 59 -23.24 -8.71 22.11
C LYS A 59 -23.71 -7.69 21.07
N TYR A 60 -23.77 -8.09 19.80
CA TYR A 60 -24.22 -7.23 18.72
C TYR A 60 -25.65 -6.74 18.93
N ASN A 61 -26.57 -7.66 19.27
CA ASN A 61 -27.97 -7.35 19.50
C ASN A 61 -28.21 -6.56 20.80
N SER A 62 -27.24 -6.54 21.72
CA SER A 62 -27.37 -5.70 22.92
C SER A 62 -27.21 -4.23 22.56
N LEU A 63 -26.36 -3.88 21.59
CA LEU A 63 -26.16 -2.50 21.15
C LEU A 63 -27.26 -2.04 20.19
N ASP A 64 -27.68 -0.78 20.32
CA ASP A 64 -28.53 -0.16 19.30
C ASP A 64 -27.68 0.38 18.15
N LYS A 65 -28.34 0.80 17.06
CA LYS A 65 -27.67 1.30 15.87
C LYS A 65 -26.78 2.53 16.13
N ARG A 66 -27.18 3.42 17.05
CA ARG A 66 -26.43 4.64 17.37
C ARG A 66 -25.15 4.30 18.13
N LEU A 67 -25.23 3.38 19.09
CA LEU A 67 -24.06 2.88 19.82
C LEU A 67 -23.10 2.14 18.90
N LEU A 68 -23.61 1.35 17.95
CA LEU A 68 -22.79 0.71 16.92
C LEU A 68 -22.11 1.72 16.00
N GLU A 69 -22.79 2.82 15.66
CA GLU A 69 -22.24 3.94 14.89
C GLU A 69 -21.14 4.69 15.65
N SER A 70 -21.24 4.81 16.98
CA SER A 70 -20.23 5.44 17.83
C SER A 70 -19.01 4.57 18.14
N CYS A 71 -18.99 3.30 17.69
CA CYS A 71 -17.84 2.40 17.88
C CYS A 71 -16.64 2.73 16.96
N GLY A 72 -16.67 3.84 16.22
CA GLY A 72 -15.51 4.34 15.48
C GLY A 72 -14.43 4.96 16.38
N VAL A 73 -13.41 5.55 15.77
CA VAL A 73 -12.24 6.11 16.46
C VAL A 73 -11.88 7.48 15.88
N SER A 74 -11.41 8.38 16.74
CA SER A 74 -10.91 9.70 16.32
C SER A 74 -9.51 9.59 15.69
N GLU A 75 -9.17 10.52 14.80
CA GLU A 75 -7.82 10.65 14.23
C GLU A 75 -6.73 10.63 15.32
N ARG A 76 -6.94 11.37 16.41
CA ARG A 76 -6.00 11.46 17.53
C ARG A 76 -5.74 10.09 18.16
N ASP A 77 -6.81 9.38 18.52
CA ASP A 77 -6.69 8.09 19.22
C ASP A 77 -6.14 7.01 18.28
N LEU A 78 -6.50 7.07 16.99
CA LEU A 78 -5.96 6.21 15.95
C LEU A 78 -4.43 6.37 15.84
N PHE A 79 -3.92 7.60 15.82
CA PHE A 79 -2.47 7.85 15.73
C PHE A 79 -1.72 7.53 17.02
N VAL A 80 -2.35 7.67 18.19
CA VAL A 80 -1.81 7.15 19.44
C VAL A 80 -1.64 5.63 19.36
N ALA A 81 -2.67 4.89 18.93
CA ALA A 81 -2.59 3.45 18.74
C ALA A 81 -1.53 3.07 17.68
N LEU A 82 -1.39 3.86 16.61
CA LEU A 82 -0.41 3.64 15.54
C LEU A 82 1.01 3.74 16.08
N SER A 83 1.26 4.71 16.96
CA SER A 83 2.57 4.94 17.56
C SER A 83 3.04 3.79 18.45
N GLN A 84 2.09 3.09 19.08
CA GLN A 84 2.34 1.92 19.92
C GLN A 84 2.57 0.66 19.08
N LEU A 85 1.85 0.52 17.95
CA LEU A 85 1.94 -0.64 17.07
C LEU A 85 3.18 -0.58 16.16
N ILE A 86 3.48 0.57 15.56
CA ILE A 86 4.51 0.72 14.53
C ILE A 86 5.66 1.58 15.06
N THR A 87 6.84 1.00 15.21
CA THR A 87 8.03 1.71 15.71
C THR A 87 8.73 2.54 14.62
N CYS A 88 8.48 2.25 13.34
CA CYS A 88 9.11 2.95 12.23
C CYS A 88 8.42 4.28 11.92
N VAL A 89 9.12 5.40 12.12
CA VAL A 89 8.60 6.75 11.86
C VAL A 89 8.12 6.92 10.42
N GLY A 90 8.85 6.39 9.43
CA GLY A 90 8.46 6.46 8.02
C GLY A 90 7.12 5.76 7.74
N CYS A 91 6.92 4.56 8.28
CA CYS A 91 5.63 3.86 8.13
C CYS A 91 4.49 4.60 8.85
N ARG A 92 4.75 5.21 10.02
CA ARG A 92 3.73 5.99 10.72
C ARG A 92 3.28 7.20 9.90
N ARG A 93 4.25 7.97 9.41
CA ARG A 93 3.98 9.15 8.56
C ARG A 93 3.25 8.76 7.27
N ALA A 94 3.60 7.64 6.64
CA ALA A 94 2.90 7.16 5.46
C ALA A 94 1.43 6.83 5.75
N VAL A 95 1.13 6.20 6.90
CA VAL A 95 -0.25 5.92 7.32
C VAL A 95 -1.02 7.19 7.66
N GLU A 96 -0.38 8.15 8.35
CA GLU A 96 -0.97 9.47 8.64
C GLU A 96 -1.29 10.24 7.34
N GLN A 97 -0.36 10.25 6.38
CA GLN A 97 -0.56 10.87 5.06
C GLN A 97 -1.71 10.21 4.30
N LEU A 98 -1.75 8.87 4.25
CA LEU A 98 -2.85 8.17 3.62
C LEU A 98 -4.19 8.49 4.30
N PHE A 99 -4.24 8.52 5.63
CA PHE A 99 -5.46 8.89 6.36
C PHE A 99 -5.96 10.29 5.95
N GLN A 100 -5.05 11.27 5.88
CA GLN A 100 -5.38 12.64 5.49
C GLN A 100 -5.79 12.75 4.02
N GLU A 101 -5.19 11.97 3.11
CA GLU A 101 -5.61 11.88 1.72
C GLU A 101 -7.03 11.35 1.61
N VAL A 102 -7.35 10.26 2.31
CA VAL A 102 -8.69 9.65 2.32
C VAL A 102 -9.72 10.56 2.99
N GLN A 103 -9.34 11.29 4.03
CA GLN A 103 -10.21 12.27 4.69
C GLN A 103 -10.60 13.42 3.77
N LYS A 104 -9.68 13.84 2.87
CA LYS A 104 -9.91 14.92 1.90
C LYS A 104 -10.62 14.45 0.65
N SER A 105 -10.50 13.17 0.30
CA SER A 105 -11.09 12.62 -0.92
C SER A 105 -12.59 12.33 -0.75
N SER A 106 -13.35 12.46 -1.84
CA SER A 106 -14.76 12.08 -1.90
C SER A 106 -14.96 10.57 -2.11
N HIS A 107 -13.92 9.85 -2.57
CA HIS A 107 -13.97 8.42 -2.84
C HIS A 107 -13.43 7.58 -1.66
N SER A 108 -14.00 6.39 -1.47
CA SER A 108 -13.52 5.45 -0.47
C SER A 108 -12.41 4.56 -1.03
N VAL A 109 -11.28 4.49 -0.34
CA VAL A 109 -10.19 3.58 -0.68
C VAL A 109 -10.30 2.24 0.04
N TYR A 110 -11.38 2.00 0.80
CA TYR A 110 -11.66 0.77 1.55
C TYR A 110 -13.12 0.29 1.36
N GLU A 111 -13.33 -1.03 1.33
CA GLU A 111 -14.68 -1.62 1.42
C GLU A 111 -15.14 -1.73 2.89
N THR A 112 -14.20 -1.97 3.82
CA THR A 112 -14.47 -2.38 5.22
C THR A 112 -14.55 -1.21 6.20
N ILE A 113 -13.80 -0.13 5.96
CA ILE A 113 -13.74 1.05 6.82
C ILE A 113 -14.11 2.30 6.04
N THR A 114 -14.52 3.33 6.74
CA THR A 114 -14.84 4.65 6.18
C THR A 114 -14.19 5.72 7.03
N VAL A 115 -13.61 6.72 6.38
CA VAL A 115 -13.08 7.92 7.03
C VAL A 115 -13.96 9.09 6.61
N THR A 116 -14.42 9.86 7.58
CA THR A 116 -15.23 11.06 7.35
C THR A 116 -14.35 12.31 7.35
N SER A 117 -14.84 13.39 6.76
CA SER A 117 -14.12 14.67 6.66
C SER A 117 -13.72 15.28 8.01
N ASN A 118 -14.43 14.96 9.09
CA ASN A 118 -14.09 15.40 10.45
C ASN A 118 -13.04 14.50 11.16
N GLY A 119 -12.42 13.55 10.45
CA GLY A 119 -11.35 12.70 11.00
C GLY A 119 -11.86 11.55 11.85
N TRP A 120 -13.11 11.13 11.66
CA TRP A 120 -13.67 9.94 12.31
C TRP A 120 -13.53 8.72 11.40
N LEU A 121 -12.94 7.64 11.93
CA LEU A 121 -12.83 6.36 11.24
C LEU A 121 -13.82 5.37 11.85
N GLY A 122 -14.66 4.76 11.02
CA GLY A 122 -15.59 3.73 11.44
C GLY A 122 -15.61 2.52 10.51
N ILE A 123 -16.36 1.48 10.89
CA ILE A 123 -16.69 0.36 10.00
C ILE A 123 -17.74 0.80 9.00
N SER A 124 -17.56 0.42 7.72
CA SER A 124 -18.50 0.80 6.67
C SER A 124 -19.91 0.24 6.96
N PRO A 125 -20.99 0.95 6.59
CA PRO A 125 -22.36 0.51 6.85
C PRO A 125 -22.65 -0.89 6.30
N SER A 126 -22.06 -1.22 5.14
CA SER A 126 -22.22 -2.51 4.47
C SER A 126 -21.69 -3.72 5.26
N PHE A 127 -20.76 -3.49 6.21
CA PHE A 127 -20.23 -4.49 7.14
C PHE A 127 -20.88 -4.36 8.53
N ARG A 128 -21.00 -3.13 9.05
CA ARG A 128 -21.53 -2.85 10.39
C ARG A 128 -22.97 -3.32 10.56
N ASP A 129 -23.81 -3.10 9.56
CA ASP A 129 -25.26 -3.38 9.66
C ASP A 129 -25.57 -4.88 9.38
N ASN A 130 -24.53 -5.70 9.16
CA ASN A 130 -24.66 -7.14 8.98
C ASN A 130 -23.80 -7.89 10.01
N PRO A 131 -24.40 -8.56 11.01
CA PRO A 131 -23.65 -9.19 12.10
C PRO A 131 -22.70 -10.30 11.63
N LYS A 132 -23.02 -11.00 10.52
CA LYS A 132 -22.10 -12.01 9.94
C LYS A 132 -20.84 -11.35 9.37
N LYS A 133 -21.01 -10.25 8.64
CA LYS A 133 -19.88 -9.51 8.06
C LYS A 133 -19.04 -8.82 9.13
N LEU A 134 -19.67 -8.23 10.16
CA LEU A 134 -18.96 -7.61 11.27
C LEU A 134 -18.18 -8.65 12.09
N TYR A 135 -18.80 -9.80 12.40
CA TYR A 135 -18.11 -10.92 13.06
C TYR A 135 -16.90 -11.36 12.24
N HIS A 136 -17.08 -11.57 10.94
CA HIS A 136 -16.00 -11.95 10.04
C HIS A 136 -14.85 -10.94 10.05
N LEU A 137 -15.18 -9.65 10.04
CA LEU A 137 -14.19 -8.59 10.07
C LEU A 137 -13.34 -8.65 11.35
N PHE A 138 -13.98 -8.78 12.51
CA PHE A 138 -13.32 -8.79 13.81
C PHE A 138 -12.60 -10.09 14.17
N HIS A 139 -13.16 -11.23 13.76
CA HIS A 139 -12.70 -12.55 14.21
C HIS A 139 -11.96 -13.35 13.12
N CYS A 140 -12.10 -12.99 11.84
CA CYS A 140 -11.50 -13.76 10.75
C CYS A 140 -10.51 -12.92 9.93
N VAL A 141 -10.87 -11.69 9.56
CA VAL A 141 -10.01 -10.77 8.77
C VAL A 141 -8.94 -10.13 9.65
N ARG A 142 -9.32 -9.51 10.77
CA ARG A 142 -8.41 -8.81 11.68
C ARG A 142 -7.23 -9.66 12.16
N PRO A 143 -7.39 -10.93 12.60
CA PRO A 143 -6.23 -11.75 12.99
C PRO A 143 -5.24 -11.99 11.83
N LYS A 144 -5.73 -12.17 10.60
CA LYS A 144 -4.87 -12.34 9.41
C LYS A 144 -4.10 -11.07 9.08
N LEU A 145 -4.75 -9.91 9.21
CA LEU A 145 -4.09 -8.61 9.08
C LEU A 145 -3.05 -8.38 10.18
N HIS A 146 -3.34 -8.80 11.42
CA HIS A 146 -2.38 -8.75 12.52
C HIS A 146 -1.15 -9.62 12.24
N GLU A 147 -1.34 -10.88 11.88
CA GLU A 147 -0.26 -11.81 11.52
C GLU A 147 0.57 -11.28 10.35
N PHE A 148 -0.09 -10.71 9.35
CA PHE A 148 0.55 -10.01 8.24
C PHE A 148 1.47 -8.89 8.72
N LEU A 149 0.98 -8.00 9.61
CA LEU A 149 1.78 -6.88 10.12
C LEU A 149 2.93 -7.34 11.02
N GLU A 150 2.69 -8.32 11.90
CA GLU A 150 3.73 -8.89 12.76
C GLU A 150 4.84 -9.54 11.94
N SER A 151 4.53 -10.19 10.82
CA SER A 151 5.54 -10.75 9.90
C SER A 151 6.49 -9.69 9.33
N MET A 152 6.09 -8.41 9.36
CA MET A 152 6.89 -7.27 8.90
C MET A 152 7.69 -6.60 10.00
N ARG A 153 7.37 -6.85 11.27
CA ARG A 153 8.07 -6.24 12.41
C ARG A 153 9.37 -6.99 12.64
N ARG A 154 10.50 -6.35 12.36
CA ARG A 154 11.80 -6.80 12.85
C ARG A 154 12.09 -6.11 14.18
N LYS A 155 12.19 -6.89 15.25
CA LYS A 155 12.74 -6.41 16.53
C LYS A 155 14.19 -5.95 16.29
N ASN A 156 14.48 -4.69 16.66
CA ASN A 156 15.83 -4.10 16.69
C ASN A 156 16.57 -3.85 15.35
N LYS A 157 15.89 -3.79 14.19
CA LYS A 157 16.50 -3.36 12.91
C LYS A 157 15.63 -2.35 12.17
N ARG A 158 16.26 -1.51 11.34
CA ARG A 158 15.58 -0.57 10.43
C ARG A 158 14.50 -1.32 9.63
N CYS A 159 13.29 -0.75 9.55
CA CYS A 159 12.16 -1.32 8.81
C CYS A 159 12.58 -1.72 7.39
N VAL A 160 12.09 -2.87 6.90
CA VAL A 160 12.46 -3.43 5.59
C VAL A 160 12.24 -2.43 4.46
N PHE A 161 11.09 -1.75 4.45
CA PHE A 161 10.72 -0.76 3.42
C PHE A 161 11.55 0.51 3.44
N HIS A 162 12.01 0.90 4.62
CA HIS A 162 12.88 2.06 4.80
C HIS A 162 14.36 1.65 4.96
N SER A 163 14.70 0.39 4.65
CA SER A 163 16.07 -0.11 4.72
C SER A 163 16.75 0.02 3.37
N LEU A 164 18.02 0.43 3.39
CA LEU A 164 18.87 0.47 2.20
C LEU A 164 19.08 -0.91 1.55
N LYS A 165 18.73 -2.01 2.25
CA LYS A 165 18.85 -3.38 1.73
C LYS A 165 17.77 -3.69 0.69
N LEU A 166 16.56 -3.13 0.82
CA LEU A 166 15.50 -3.32 -0.16
C LEU A 166 15.80 -2.57 -1.48
N HIS A 167 16.48 -1.42 -1.38
CA HIS A 167 16.99 -0.67 -2.54
C HIS A 167 18.09 -1.38 -3.34
N LYS A 168 18.69 -2.45 -2.79
CA LYS A 168 19.73 -3.27 -3.45
C LYS A 168 19.26 -4.68 -3.79
N SER A 169 18.03 -5.04 -3.42
CA SER A 169 17.48 -6.38 -3.60
C SER A 169 16.86 -6.47 -4.99
N THR A 170 17.49 -7.24 -5.86
CA THR A 170 17.08 -7.51 -7.24
C THR A 170 16.97 -9.02 -7.43
N GLU A 171 15.77 -9.47 -7.81
CA GLU A 171 15.28 -10.84 -7.70
C GLU A 171 15.87 -11.87 -8.68
N PHE A 172 17.08 -11.68 -9.22
CA PHE A 172 17.66 -12.62 -10.18
C PHE A 172 18.67 -13.62 -9.57
N GLN A 173 18.90 -13.60 -8.25
CA GLN A 173 19.64 -14.65 -7.54
C GLN A 173 18.77 -15.39 -6.51
N SER A 174 18.79 -16.73 -6.57
CA SER A 174 18.16 -17.61 -5.57
C SER A 174 18.75 -17.47 -4.17
N ASP A 175 19.98 -16.93 -4.05
CA ASP A 175 20.82 -17.10 -2.86
C ASP A 175 20.93 -15.83 -1.99
N ASN A 176 20.45 -14.69 -2.49
CA ASN A 176 20.34 -13.44 -1.73
C ASN A 176 18.88 -13.01 -1.57
N LYS A 177 18.02 -13.95 -1.19
CA LYS A 177 16.66 -13.63 -0.72
C LYS A 177 16.79 -12.69 0.47
N VAL A 178 16.51 -11.41 0.24
CA VAL A 178 15.91 -10.62 1.32
C VAL A 178 14.71 -11.45 1.74
N ASN A 179 14.73 -12.00 2.96
CA ASN A 179 13.63 -12.75 3.54
C ASN A 179 12.43 -11.79 3.70
N LEU A 180 11.81 -11.50 2.57
CA LEU A 180 10.52 -10.87 2.39
C LEU A 180 9.50 -11.98 2.66
N PRO A 181 8.45 -11.71 3.43
CA PRO A 181 7.37 -12.68 3.61
C PRO A 181 6.84 -13.16 2.25
N LYS A 182 6.32 -14.39 2.16
CA LYS A 182 5.81 -14.99 0.92
C LYS A 182 4.82 -14.10 0.16
N TRP A 183 4.11 -13.21 0.85
CA TRP A 183 3.18 -12.27 0.25
C TRP A 183 3.85 -11.02 -0.36
N CYS A 184 5.05 -10.63 0.10
CA CYS A 184 5.94 -9.60 -0.45
C CYS A 184 6.88 -10.11 -1.56
N ASN A 185 6.87 -11.41 -1.84
CA ASN A 185 7.75 -12.05 -2.82
C ASN A 185 7.26 -11.75 -4.25
N TYR A 186 7.36 -10.47 -4.63
CA TYR A 186 7.06 -10.00 -5.96
C TYR A 186 8.35 -9.58 -6.64
N SER A 187 8.53 -10.07 -7.84
CA SER A 187 9.54 -9.55 -8.74
C SER A 187 9.14 -8.19 -9.29
N VAL A 188 10.12 -7.50 -9.85
CA VAL A 188 9.85 -6.37 -10.74
C VAL A 188 8.92 -6.80 -11.89
N ILE A 189 9.06 -8.04 -12.38
CA ILE A 189 8.21 -8.64 -13.40
C ILE A 189 6.77 -8.87 -12.92
N ASP A 190 6.55 -9.22 -11.66
CA ASP A 190 5.21 -9.35 -11.08
C ASP A 190 4.43 -8.04 -11.09
N VAL A 191 5.14 -6.90 -11.04
CA VAL A 191 4.53 -5.58 -11.14
C VAL A 191 4.20 -5.29 -12.59
N TRP A 192 5.13 -5.55 -13.52
CA TRP A 192 4.92 -5.46 -14.96
C TRP A 192 3.68 -6.24 -15.43
N ASP A 193 3.55 -7.49 -14.99
CA ASP A 193 2.45 -8.38 -15.35
C ASP A 193 1.10 -7.89 -14.79
N ARG A 194 1.10 -6.99 -13.80
CA ARG A 194 -0.10 -6.38 -13.17
C ARG A 194 -0.40 -4.95 -13.63
N MET A 195 0.35 -4.41 -14.58
CA MET A 195 0.07 -3.14 -15.24
C MET A 195 -0.93 -3.33 -16.39
N CYS A 196 -1.82 -2.36 -16.59
CA CYS A 196 -2.53 -2.19 -17.85
C CYS A 196 -1.56 -1.76 -18.96
N GLN A 197 -2.02 -1.81 -20.21
CA GLN A 197 -1.18 -1.50 -21.37
C GLN A 197 -0.68 -0.05 -21.36
N GLU A 198 -1.53 0.91 -21.01
CA GLU A 198 -1.18 2.34 -20.91
C GLU A 198 -0.04 2.56 -19.90
N CYS A 199 -0.11 1.93 -18.71
CA CYS A 199 0.97 2.01 -17.73
C CYS A 199 2.30 1.42 -18.25
N ARG A 200 2.24 0.36 -19.08
CA ARG A 200 3.44 -0.26 -19.67
C ARG A 200 4.07 0.64 -20.73
N GLU A 201 3.25 1.31 -21.52
CA GLU A 201 3.71 2.25 -22.54
C GLU A 201 4.38 3.48 -21.90
N GLU A 202 3.80 4.02 -20.82
CA GLU A 202 4.38 5.15 -20.09
C GLU A 202 5.70 4.79 -19.39
N ILE A 203 5.79 3.62 -18.75
CA ILE A 203 7.00 3.21 -18.03
C ILE A 203 8.17 2.86 -18.99
N THR A 204 7.86 2.49 -20.22
CA THR A 204 8.85 2.18 -21.28
C THR A 204 9.16 3.37 -22.18
N THR A 205 8.48 4.49 -21.99
CA THR A 205 8.78 5.75 -22.67
C THR A 205 9.76 6.55 -21.82
N ILE A 206 10.94 6.83 -22.37
CA ILE A 206 12.07 7.45 -21.66
C ILE A 206 12.34 8.81 -22.27
N ASP A 207 12.33 9.87 -21.46
CA ASP A 207 12.80 11.19 -21.87
C ASP A 207 14.30 11.17 -22.17
N CYS A 208 14.67 11.61 -23.37
CA CYS A 208 16.06 11.59 -23.81
C CYS A 208 16.98 12.44 -22.92
N ASN A 209 16.51 13.57 -22.38
CA ASN A 209 17.34 14.44 -21.53
C ASN A 209 17.66 13.74 -20.21
N CYS A 210 16.65 13.13 -19.58
CA CYS A 210 16.85 12.31 -18.38
C CYS A 210 17.77 11.09 -18.64
N PHE A 211 17.69 10.52 -19.84
CA PHE A 211 18.53 9.39 -20.23
C PHE A 211 20.01 9.78 -20.39
N VAL A 212 20.30 10.93 -21.02
CA VAL A 212 21.67 11.42 -21.23
C VAL A 212 22.42 11.53 -19.89
N GLU A 213 21.79 12.06 -18.85
CA GLU A 213 22.39 12.13 -17.51
C GLU A 213 22.76 10.74 -16.95
N THR A 214 21.89 9.75 -17.18
CA THR A 214 22.12 8.36 -16.73
C THR A 214 23.27 7.72 -17.50
N MET A 215 23.32 7.93 -18.82
CA MET A 215 24.40 7.44 -19.68
C MET A 215 25.75 8.05 -19.29
N ASP A 216 25.81 9.37 -19.05
CA ASP A 216 27.06 10.02 -18.63
C ASP A 216 27.55 9.51 -17.26
N HIS A 217 26.63 9.28 -16.32
CA HIS A 217 26.96 8.65 -15.04
C HIS A 217 27.51 7.23 -15.23
N TYR A 218 26.90 6.45 -16.11
CA TYR A 218 27.36 5.10 -16.45
C TYR A 218 28.78 5.11 -17.04
N LEU A 219 29.01 5.91 -18.08
CA LEU A 219 30.30 6.02 -18.75
C LEU A 219 31.42 6.47 -17.79
N LYS A 220 31.09 7.38 -16.85
CA LYS A 220 32.01 7.81 -15.80
C LYS A 220 32.30 6.69 -14.80
N LYS A 221 31.27 5.96 -14.34
CA LYS A 221 31.41 4.84 -13.39
C LYS A 221 32.31 3.74 -13.95
N HIS A 222 32.24 3.48 -15.25
CA HIS A 222 32.99 2.43 -15.95
C HIS A 222 34.29 2.90 -16.62
N ARG A 223 34.71 4.14 -16.36
CA ARG A 223 36.02 4.70 -16.77
C ARG A 223 36.30 4.64 -18.27
N PHE A 224 35.28 4.83 -19.11
CA PHE A 224 35.50 4.91 -20.56
C PHE A 224 36.50 6.03 -20.91
N CYS A 225 37.42 5.77 -21.83
CA CYS A 225 38.28 6.82 -22.40
C CYS A 225 37.45 7.79 -23.26
N ASN A 226 37.99 8.97 -23.57
CA ASN A 226 37.25 10.02 -24.30
C ASN A 226 36.78 9.56 -25.69
N GLU A 227 37.59 8.78 -26.40
CA GLU A 227 37.22 8.23 -27.71
C GLU A 227 36.06 7.25 -27.62
N CYS A 228 36.07 6.34 -26.64
CA CYS A 228 34.99 5.39 -26.46
C CYS A 228 33.70 6.10 -26.01
N LYS A 229 33.80 7.14 -25.16
CA LYS A 229 32.63 7.98 -24.79
C LYS A 229 32.01 8.64 -26.01
N ALA A 230 32.83 9.24 -26.87
CA ALA A 230 32.36 9.89 -28.09
C ALA A 230 31.64 8.90 -29.03
N LYS A 231 32.13 7.64 -29.12
CA LYS A 231 31.46 6.58 -29.88
C LYS A 231 30.10 6.20 -29.29
N VAL A 232 29.99 6.02 -27.96
CA VAL A 232 28.71 5.71 -27.30
C VAL A 232 27.72 6.87 -27.48
N GLN A 233 28.16 8.11 -27.30
CA GLN A 233 27.34 9.28 -27.56
C GLN A 233 26.90 9.34 -29.03
N ARG A 234 27.80 9.08 -29.99
CA ARG A 234 27.46 9.04 -31.41
C ARG A 234 26.44 7.95 -31.73
N ALA A 235 26.58 6.76 -31.16
CA ALA A 235 25.62 5.66 -31.31
C ALA A 235 24.23 6.08 -30.77
N PHE A 236 24.17 6.77 -29.62
CA PHE A 236 22.93 7.34 -29.11
C PHE A 236 22.30 8.36 -30.07
N HIS A 237 23.10 9.26 -30.65
CA HIS A 237 22.59 10.22 -31.65
C HIS A 237 22.10 9.55 -32.94
N ILE A 238 22.64 8.37 -33.28
CA ILE A 238 22.09 7.55 -34.37
C ILE A 238 20.71 6.99 -33.97
N LEU A 239 20.56 6.49 -32.74
CA LEU A 239 19.28 5.97 -32.23
C LEU A 239 18.19 7.06 -32.22
N THR A 240 18.53 8.30 -31.85
CA THR A 240 17.58 9.43 -31.82
C THR A 240 17.33 10.04 -33.19
N GLY A 241 18.07 9.63 -34.23
CA GLY A 241 17.95 10.14 -35.60
C GLY A 241 18.63 11.49 -35.82
N ASP A 242 19.51 11.93 -34.92
CA ASP A 242 20.34 13.14 -35.10
C ASP A 242 21.52 12.90 -36.05
N VAL A 243 21.94 11.64 -36.20
CA VAL A 243 23.02 11.21 -37.11
C VAL A 243 22.51 10.09 -38.01
N ASP A 244 22.77 10.20 -39.31
CA ASP A 244 22.40 9.15 -40.28
C ASP A 244 23.29 7.90 -40.10
N PHE A 245 22.65 6.74 -39.98
CA PHE A 245 23.33 5.45 -39.80
C PHE A 245 23.95 4.90 -41.09
N ARG A 246 23.51 5.35 -42.28
CA ARG A 246 23.92 4.76 -43.58
C ARG A 246 25.41 4.86 -43.85
N GLY A 247 26.08 5.85 -43.27
CA GLY A 247 27.53 6.08 -43.41
C GLY A 247 28.37 5.55 -42.26
N GLU A 248 27.76 4.93 -41.23
CA GLU A 248 28.48 4.56 -40.01
C GLU A 248 29.02 3.12 -40.10
N PRO A 249 30.35 2.93 -40.20
CA PRO A 249 30.93 1.61 -40.31
C PRO A 249 30.71 0.81 -39.02
N GLY A 250 30.31 -0.46 -39.17
CA GLY A 250 30.04 -1.34 -38.04
C GLY A 250 28.72 -1.06 -37.32
N PHE A 251 27.83 -0.23 -37.87
CA PHE A 251 26.46 -0.09 -37.36
C PHE A 251 25.65 -1.36 -37.64
N CYS A 252 24.95 -1.85 -36.62
CA CYS A 252 24.07 -3.01 -36.71
C CYS A 252 22.65 -2.64 -36.28
N SER A 253 21.69 -2.67 -37.22
CA SER A 253 20.30 -2.32 -36.93
C SER A 253 19.62 -3.28 -35.94
N ALA A 254 20.04 -4.55 -35.92
CA ALA A 254 19.48 -5.58 -35.04
C ALA A 254 19.72 -5.27 -33.55
N ILE A 255 20.80 -4.54 -33.20
CA ILE A 255 21.08 -4.16 -31.79
C ILE A 255 20.03 -3.18 -31.26
N TYR A 256 19.44 -2.37 -32.14
CA TYR A 256 18.37 -1.41 -31.80
C TYR A 256 16.97 -1.96 -32.10
N GLU A 257 16.85 -3.25 -32.40
CA GLU A 257 15.54 -3.89 -32.52
C GLU A 257 14.76 -3.76 -31.20
N GLY A 258 13.49 -3.38 -31.31
CA GLY A 258 12.63 -3.11 -30.15
C GLY A 258 12.81 -1.71 -29.54
N LEU A 259 13.65 -0.84 -30.10
CA LEU A 259 13.75 0.57 -29.72
C LEU A 259 13.25 1.46 -30.85
N ARG A 260 12.54 2.53 -30.49
CA ARG A 260 12.10 3.58 -31.43
C ARG A 260 12.25 4.94 -30.77
N CYS A 261 12.45 6.00 -31.54
CA CYS A 261 12.45 7.36 -31.01
C CYS A 261 11.34 8.19 -31.65
N CYS A 262 10.75 9.09 -30.88
CA CYS A 262 9.84 10.11 -31.40
C CYS A 262 10.39 11.51 -31.15
N ASN A 263 10.08 12.43 -32.06
CA ASN A 263 10.32 13.85 -31.91
C ASN A 263 8.96 14.52 -31.75
N SER A 264 8.52 14.74 -30.51
CA SER A 264 7.26 15.44 -30.24
C SER A 264 7.51 16.95 -30.26
N THR A 265 6.87 17.62 -31.21
CA THR A 265 6.79 19.09 -31.23
C THR A 265 5.43 19.46 -30.65
N ASN A 266 5.41 19.94 -29.41
CA ASN A 266 4.18 20.35 -28.77
C ASN A 266 3.80 21.74 -29.29
N ASN A 267 2.65 21.89 -29.96
CA ASN A 267 2.26 23.12 -30.68
C ASN A 267 2.12 24.37 -29.78
N ASN A 268 2.18 24.22 -28.45
CA ASN A 268 2.00 25.30 -27.48
C ASN A 268 3.26 25.65 -26.67
N THR A 269 4.38 24.95 -26.87
CA THR A 269 5.66 25.24 -26.19
C THR A 269 6.83 24.98 -27.14
N THR A 270 7.80 25.89 -27.20
CA THR A 270 9.04 25.77 -28.00
C THR A 270 9.99 24.65 -27.54
N THR A 271 9.58 23.83 -26.57
CA THR A 271 10.31 22.68 -26.05
C THR A 271 10.01 21.44 -26.88
N GLN A 272 10.98 21.03 -27.70
CA GLN A 272 10.97 19.77 -28.42
C GLN A 272 11.25 18.63 -27.42
N THR A 273 10.25 17.80 -27.11
CA THR A 273 10.45 16.64 -26.23
C THR A 273 10.74 15.42 -27.09
N ARG A 274 11.87 14.76 -26.82
CA ARG A 274 12.31 13.56 -27.54
C ARG A 274 12.24 12.39 -26.59
N HIS A 275 11.65 11.29 -27.07
CA HIS A 275 11.48 10.10 -26.26
C HIS A 275 12.04 8.87 -26.95
N ILE A 276 12.60 7.97 -26.15
CA ILE A 276 12.91 6.60 -26.53
C ILE A 276 11.74 5.73 -26.09
N HIS A 277 11.13 5.00 -27.02
CA HIS A 277 10.09 4.01 -26.77
C HIS A 277 10.73 2.63 -26.80
N VAL A 278 10.71 1.95 -25.65
CA VAL A 278 11.16 0.57 -25.51
C VAL A 278 9.99 -0.37 -25.79
N CYS A 279 10.25 -1.46 -26.52
CA CYS A 279 9.24 -2.47 -26.81
C CYS A 279 8.59 -3.00 -25.52
N CYS A 280 7.25 -2.90 -25.46
CA CYS A 280 6.44 -3.31 -24.32
C CYS A 280 6.18 -4.82 -24.24
N GLU A 281 6.82 -5.63 -25.09
CA GLU A 281 6.64 -7.08 -25.02
C GLU A 281 7.35 -7.64 -23.79
N ARG A 282 6.64 -8.49 -23.04
CA ARG A 282 7.16 -9.08 -21.80
C ARG A 282 8.53 -9.76 -21.98
N ALA A 283 8.73 -10.49 -23.08
CA ALA A 283 9.99 -11.16 -23.37
C ALA A 283 11.14 -10.16 -23.53
N TYR A 284 10.90 -9.05 -24.24
CA TYR A 284 11.86 -7.98 -24.43
C TYR A 284 12.21 -7.29 -23.11
N ILE A 285 11.21 -7.00 -22.28
CA ILE A 285 11.41 -6.39 -20.95
C ILE A 285 12.21 -7.32 -20.04
N VAL A 286 11.91 -8.62 -20.02
CA VAL A 286 12.69 -9.60 -19.25
C VAL A 286 14.13 -9.60 -19.71
N HIS A 287 14.38 -9.60 -21.03
CA HIS A 287 15.74 -9.53 -21.59
C HIS A 287 16.48 -8.27 -21.13
N MET A 288 15.87 -7.09 -21.23
CA MET A 288 16.44 -5.83 -20.74
C MET A 288 16.76 -5.87 -19.24
N LEU A 289 15.86 -6.41 -18.42
CA LEU A 289 16.11 -6.52 -16.97
C LEU A 289 17.24 -7.50 -16.65
N MET A 290 17.37 -8.61 -17.39
CA MET A 290 18.49 -9.54 -17.23
C MET A 290 19.83 -8.90 -17.62
N GLN A 291 19.85 -8.11 -18.70
CA GLN A 291 21.03 -7.35 -19.11
C GLN A 291 21.45 -6.34 -18.04
N ALA A 292 20.50 -5.56 -17.52
CA ALA A 292 20.74 -4.63 -16.41
C ALA A 292 21.29 -5.35 -15.17
N HIS A 293 20.75 -6.53 -14.87
CA HIS A 293 21.19 -7.34 -13.73
C HIS A 293 22.65 -7.79 -13.87
N GLY A 294 23.01 -8.37 -15.02
CA GLY A 294 24.38 -8.79 -15.28
C GLY A 294 25.38 -7.63 -15.13
N GLU A 295 24.96 -6.42 -15.51
CA GLU A 295 25.80 -5.23 -15.36
C GLU A 295 25.94 -4.75 -13.92
N MET A 296 24.90 -4.87 -13.10
CA MET A 296 24.99 -4.53 -11.67
C MET A 296 25.89 -5.50 -10.90
N GLU A 297 25.86 -6.78 -11.25
CA GLU A 297 26.72 -7.82 -10.65
C GLU A 297 28.18 -7.72 -11.12
N GLY A 298 28.39 -7.27 -12.36
CA GLY A 298 29.68 -7.23 -13.04
C GLY A 298 30.76 -6.34 -12.41
N GLY A 299 30.45 -5.60 -11.36
CA GLY A 299 31.39 -4.73 -10.63
C GLY A 299 31.87 -3.54 -11.47
N ARG A 300 32.80 -2.74 -10.90
CA ARG A 300 33.46 -1.66 -11.66
C ARG A 300 34.58 -2.26 -12.50
N LYS A 301 34.29 -2.54 -13.77
CA LYS A 301 35.29 -2.92 -14.77
C LYS A 301 35.50 -1.76 -15.74
N GLU A 302 36.74 -1.59 -16.17
CA GLU A 302 37.08 -0.72 -17.29
C GLU A 302 36.48 -1.30 -18.58
N ARG A 303 35.76 -0.47 -19.32
CA ARG A 303 35.09 -0.86 -20.57
C ARG A 303 35.56 0.03 -21.72
N HIS A 304 35.56 -0.55 -22.92
CA HIS A 304 35.95 0.14 -24.15
C HIS A 304 34.96 -0.18 -25.27
N ALA A 305 34.41 0.86 -25.90
CA ALA A 305 33.62 0.75 -27.11
C ALA A 305 34.52 0.95 -28.33
N LYS A 306 35.19 -0.12 -28.77
CA LYS A 306 36.18 -0.04 -29.86
C LYS A 306 35.53 0.13 -31.24
N THR A 307 34.36 -0.44 -31.43
CA THR A 307 33.57 -0.44 -32.66
C THR A 307 32.17 0.13 -32.41
N THR A 308 31.47 0.51 -33.47
CA THR A 308 30.15 1.14 -33.39
C THR A 308 29.10 0.21 -32.80
N ASP A 309 29.06 -1.06 -33.20
CA ASP A 309 28.20 -2.10 -32.63
C ASP A 309 28.39 -2.25 -31.11
N ILE A 310 29.63 -2.30 -30.61
CA ILE A 310 29.90 -2.32 -29.16
C ILE A 310 29.37 -1.02 -28.51
N ALA A 311 29.53 0.13 -29.17
CA ALA A 311 28.98 1.38 -28.67
C ALA A 311 27.43 1.35 -28.60
N GLN A 312 26.77 0.71 -29.57
CA GLN A 312 25.32 0.49 -29.55
C GLN A 312 24.90 -0.41 -28.38
N GLU A 313 25.63 -1.50 -28.11
CA GLU A 313 25.38 -2.38 -26.97
C GLU A 313 25.50 -1.64 -25.62
N GLU A 314 26.44 -0.71 -25.49
CA GLU A 314 26.58 0.13 -24.31
C GLU A 314 25.39 1.11 -24.15
N VAL A 315 24.85 1.65 -25.25
CA VAL A 315 23.59 2.43 -25.23
C VAL A 315 22.43 1.55 -24.74
N CYS A 316 22.26 0.35 -25.29
CA CYS A 316 21.22 -0.59 -24.85
C CYS A 316 21.40 -0.97 -23.37
N THR A 317 22.63 -1.14 -22.89
CA THR A 317 22.93 -1.40 -21.48
C THR A 317 22.51 -0.24 -20.59
N CYS A 318 22.76 1.00 -21.02
CA CYS A 318 22.29 2.18 -20.31
C CYS A 318 20.75 2.24 -20.25
N ILE A 319 20.05 1.94 -21.35
CA ILE A 319 18.58 1.91 -21.41
C ILE A 319 18.03 0.84 -20.47
N ALA A 320 18.61 -0.36 -20.51
CA ALA A 320 18.27 -1.45 -19.61
C ALA A 320 18.42 -1.07 -18.14
N LEU A 321 19.54 -0.43 -17.77
CA LEU A 321 19.77 0.06 -16.40
C LEU A 321 18.76 1.14 -15.99
N TYR A 322 18.44 2.08 -16.88
CA TYR A 322 17.45 3.12 -16.63
C TYR A 322 16.07 2.51 -16.37
N LEU A 323 15.61 1.63 -17.26
CA LEU A 323 14.33 0.94 -17.15
C LEU A 323 14.26 0.08 -15.88
N HIS A 324 15.33 -0.64 -15.56
CA HIS A 324 15.43 -1.41 -14.33
C HIS A 324 15.25 -0.53 -13.09
N GLN A 325 15.96 0.61 -13.00
CA GLN A 325 15.84 1.54 -11.86
C GLN A 325 14.42 2.10 -11.73
N ARG A 326 13.81 2.49 -12.86
CA ARG A 326 12.45 3.03 -12.90
C ARG A 326 11.41 2.00 -12.44
N LEU A 327 11.48 0.78 -12.96
CA LEU A 327 10.60 -0.32 -12.56
C LEU A 327 10.84 -0.77 -11.11
N HIS A 328 12.08 -0.78 -10.64
CA HIS A 328 12.41 -1.11 -9.25
C HIS A 328 11.85 -0.08 -8.27
N LYS A 329 11.99 1.21 -8.60
CA LYS A 329 11.38 2.31 -7.84
C LYS A 329 9.86 2.14 -7.76
N LEU A 330 9.21 1.89 -8.90
CA LEU A 330 7.77 1.67 -8.97
C LEU A 330 7.33 0.44 -8.15
N TRP A 331 8.08 -0.66 -8.24
CA TRP A 331 7.86 -1.86 -7.42
C TRP A 331 7.92 -1.54 -5.92
N HIS A 332 8.95 -0.81 -5.48
CA HIS A 332 9.14 -0.43 -4.09
C HIS A 332 8.03 0.49 -3.59
N GLN A 333 7.65 1.50 -4.39
CA GLN A 333 6.55 2.41 -4.06
C GLN A 333 5.22 1.66 -3.93
N LYS A 334 4.87 0.83 -4.92
CA LYS A 334 3.66 0.00 -4.89
C LYS A 334 3.60 -0.86 -3.63
N LEU A 335 4.71 -1.51 -3.28
CA LEU A 335 4.78 -2.38 -2.11
C LEU A 335 4.62 -1.59 -0.80
N THR A 336 5.19 -0.39 -0.73
CA THR A 336 5.02 0.54 0.40
C THR A 336 3.57 1.01 0.52
N HIS A 337 2.91 1.36 -0.59
CA HIS A 337 1.49 1.74 -0.59
C HIS A 337 0.59 0.57 -0.14
N GLU A 338 0.82 -0.66 -0.60
CA GLU A 338 0.08 -1.83 -0.12
C GLU A 338 0.23 -2.04 1.38
N GLN A 339 1.45 -1.92 1.90
CA GLN A 339 1.70 -2.04 3.33
C GLN A 339 0.96 -0.94 4.12
N THR A 340 1.06 0.31 3.68
CA THR A 340 0.41 1.46 4.31
C THR A 340 -1.12 1.28 4.31
N TRP A 341 -1.68 0.88 3.18
CA TRP A 341 -3.10 0.59 3.02
C TRP A 341 -3.60 -0.50 3.98
N LEU A 342 -2.87 -1.61 4.07
CA LEU A 342 -3.20 -2.71 5.00
C LEU A 342 -3.04 -2.33 6.47
N THR A 343 -2.02 -1.51 6.79
CA THR A 343 -1.77 -1.04 8.16
C THR A 343 -2.91 -0.17 8.64
N LEU A 344 -3.35 0.81 7.83
CA LEU A 344 -4.48 1.68 8.16
C LEU A 344 -5.79 0.87 8.31
N CYS A 345 -6.03 -0.08 7.40
CA CYS A 345 -7.18 -0.98 7.49
C CYS A 345 -7.18 -1.76 8.82
N TYR A 346 -6.05 -2.39 9.15
CA TYR A 346 -5.91 -3.14 10.40
C TYR A 346 -6.17 -2.28 11.63
N ILE A 347 -5.49 -1.14 11.73
CA ILE A 347 -5.59 -0.31 12.95
C ILE A 347 -6.99 0.27 13.11
N GLY A 348 -7.65 0.61 12.00
CA GLY A 348 -9.04 1.05 12.01
C GLY A 348 -9.98 -0.04 12.50
N ILE A 349 -9.84 -1.27 11.99
CA ILE A 349 -10.65 -2.42 12.44
C ILE A 349 -10.38 -2.75 13.92
N GLU A 350 -9.11 -2.77 14.34
CA GLU A 350 -8.72 -3.08 15.71
C GLU A 350 -9.30 -2.05 16.69
N ALA A 351 -9.17 -0.76 16.40
CA ALA A 351 -9.73 0.31 17.22
C ALA A 351 -11.26 0.22 17.30
N CYS A 352 -11.93 -0.01 16.16
CA CYS A 352 -13.39 -0.17 16.15
C CYS A 352 -13.85 -1.39 16.95
N ARG A 353 -13.10 -2.50 16.89
CA ARG A 353 -13.38 -3.69 17.69
C ARG A 353 -13.24 -3.43 19.18
N GLN A 354 -12.19 -2.71 19.59
CA GLN A 354 -11.97 -2.37 21.00
C GLN A 354 -13.11 -1.48 21.51
N ASN A 355 -13.50 -0.46 20.74
CA ASN A 355 -14.62 0.41 21.11
C ASN A 355 -15.97 -0.32 21.12
N PHE A 356 -16.18 -1.29 20.23
CA PHE A 356 -17.33 -2.19 20.29
C PHE A 356 -17.37 -2.99 21.60
N GLU A 357 -16.25 -3.61 22.00
CA GLU A 357 -16.20 -4.38 23.25
C GLU A 357 -16.41 -3.50 24.48
N ILE A 358 -15.86 -2.28 24.49
CA ILE A 358 -16.11 -1.29 25.57
C ILE A 358 -17.60 -0.92 25.63
N ALA A 359 -18.21 -0.57 24.49
CA ALA A 359 -19.63 -0.22 24.45
C ALA A 359 -20.54 -1.36 24.92
N VAL A 360 -20.20 -2.61 24.58
CA VAL A 360 -20.90 -3.80 25.07
C VAL A 360 -20.74 -3.95 26.59
N GLN A 361 -19.53 -3.78 27.12
CA GLN A 361 -19.26 -3.85 28.54
C GLN A 361 -20.02 -2.78 29.31
N ASP A 362 -20.04 -1.55 28.81
CA ASP A 362 -20.77 -0.43 29.43
C ASP A 362 -22.28 -0.73 29.46
N LYS A 363 -22.84 -1.26 28.37
CA LYS A 363 -24.27 -1.58 28.31
C LYS A 363 -24.67 -2.74 29.22
N ILE A 364 -23.84 -3.79 29.29
CA ILE A 364 -24.07 -4.92 30.19
C ILE A 364 -23.88 -4.48 31.65
N GLY A 365 -22.84 -3.69 31.94
CA GLY A 365 -22.55 -3.16 33.28
C GLY A 365 -23.64 -2.23 33.80
N MET A 366 -24.20 -1.36 32.94
CA MET A 366 -25.38 -0.55 33.29
C MET A 366 -26.59 -1.41 33.63
N GLY A 367 -26.82 -2.50 32.89
CA GLY A 367 -27.90 -3.46 33.20
C GLY A 367 -27.73 -4.11 34.57
N GLN A 368 -26.51 -4.54 34.89
CA GLN A 368 -26.18 -5.13 36.19
C GLN A 368 -26.43 -4.13 37.34
N ALA A 369 -25.95 -2.90 37.19
CA ALA A 369 -26.13 -1.85 38.19
C ALA A 369 -27.61 -1.52 38.43
N LEU A 370 -28.43 -1.48 37.36
CA LEU A 370 -29.88 -1.27 37.48
C LEU A 370 -30.57 -2.43 38.21
N CYS A 371 -30.19 -3.68 37.94
CA CYS A 371 -30.69 -4.84 38.66
C CYS A 371 -30.35 -4.77 40.16
N ASP A 372 -29.11 -4.42 40.49
CA ASP A 372 -28.66 -4.27 41.88
C ASP A 372 -29.42 -3.15 42.61
N GLU A 373 -29.69 -2.02 41.94
CA GLU A 373 -30.50 -0.94 42.49
C GLU A 373 -31.96 -1.36 42.75
N ILE A 374 -32.56 -2.14 41.85
CA ILE A 374 -33.92 -2.68 42.04
C ILE A 374 -33.95 -3.63 43.24
N GLU A 375 -32.97 -4.53 43.35
CA GLU A 375 -32.87 -5.44 44.50
C GLU A 375 -32.70 -4.70 45.83
N LEU A 376 -31.87 -3.66 45.86
CA LEU A 376 -31.70 -2.81 47.04
C LEU A 376 -32.99 -2.07 47.40
N ALA A 377 -33.72 -1.55 46.40
CA ALA A 377 -35.00 -0.89 46.59
C ALA A 377 -36.07 -1.85 47.16
N ASP A 378 -36.10 -3.10 46.69
CA ASP A 378 -37.04 -4.11 47.17
C ASP A 378 -36.71 -4.58 48.59
N LYS A 379 -35.42 -4.84 48.90
CA LYS A 379 -34.97 -5.11 50.29
C LYS A 379 -35.33 -3.95 51.24
N ALA A 380 -35.21 -2.71 50.79
CA ALA A 380 -35.58 -1.54 51.59
C ALA A 380 -37.11 -1.46 51.85
N LYS A 381 -37.95 -1.83 50.86
CA LYS A 381 -39.40 -1.94 51.04
C LYS A 381 -39.77 -3.05 52.01
N GLU A 382 -39.16 -4.22 51.91
CA GLU A 382 -39.38 -5.35 52.83
C GLU A 382 -39.03 -4.97 54.26
N SER A 383 -37.86 -4.37 54.50
CA SER A 383 -37.46 -3.91 55.83
C SER A 383 -38.43 -2.87 56.41
N LYS A 384 -38.97 -1.96 55.59
CA LYS A 384 -40.00 -0.99 56.02
C LYS A 384 -41.31 -1.70 56.40
N LEU A 385 -41.73 -2.72 55.65
CA LEU A 385 -42.92 -3.51 55.96
C LEU A 385 -42.73 -4.33 57.24
N GLU A 386 -41.56 -4.91 57.45
CA GLU A 386 -41.23 -5.69 58.64
C GLU A 386 -41.19 -4.81 59.90
N LYS A 387 -40.55 -3.63 59.82
CA LYS A 387 -40.58 -2.63 60.91
C LYS A 387 -42.01 -2.19 61.24
N LYS A 388 -42.88 -2.00 60.24
CA LYS A 388 -44.31 -1.71 60.45
C LYS A 388 -45.04 -2.88 61.13
N ARG A 389 -44.78 -4.13 60.73
CA ARG A 389 -45.35 -5.34 61.37
C ARG A 389 -44.90 -5.48 62.83
N LEU A 390 -43.62 -5.28 63.11
CA LEU A 390 -43.07 -5.30 64.48
C LEU A 390 -43.65 -4.18 65.36
N LYS A 391 -43.82 -2.97 64.82
CA LYS A 391 -44.46 -1.85 65.53
C LYS A 391 -45.92 -2.16 65.87
N LYS A 392 -46.69 -2.75 64.94
CA LYS A 392 -48.07 -3.21 65.19
C LYS A 392 -48.14 -4.32 66.26
N LYS A 393 -47.21 -5.29 66.23
CA LYS A 393 -47.12 -6.34 67.26
C LYS A 393 -46.79 -5.76 68.65
N ARG A 394 -45.86 -4.80 68.74
CA ARG A 394 -45.53 -4.10 70.00
C ARG A 394 -46.69 -3.26 70.53
N GLN A 395 -47.46 -2.62 69.66
CA GLN A 395 -48.65 -1.86 70.05
C GLN A 395 -49.79 -2.75 70.55
N LYS A 396 -49.99 -3.95 69.98
CA LYS A 396 -50.97 -4.93 70.51
C LYS A 396 -50.57 -5.43 71.90
N LYS A 397 -49.30 -5.79 72.11
CA LYS A 397 -48.80 -6.22 73.44
C LYS A 397 -48.91 -5.13 74.52
N LYS A 398 -48.89 -3.85 74.15
CA LYS A 398 -49.10 -2.71 75.07
C LYS A 398 -50.57 -2.44 75.42
N LYS A 399 -51.52 -3.08 74.74
CA LYS A 399 -52.96 -2.99 75.03
C LYS A 399 -53.51 -4.20 75.79
N GLU A 400 -52.72 -5.26 75.92
CA GLU A 400 -53.06 -6.52 76.60
C GLU A 400 -52.44 -6.62 78.01
N ASN A 401 -51.60 -5.64 78.39
CA ASN A 401 -51.20 -5.31 79.76
C ASN A 401 -51.86 -3.97 80.13
#